data_AF-A0A936WZZ6-F1
#
_entry.id   AF-A0A936WZZ6-F1
#
_cell.length_a   1.000
_cell.length_b   1.000
_cell.length_c   1.000
_cell.angle_alpha   90.00
_cell.angle_beta   90.00
_cell.angle_gamma   90.00
#
_symmetry.space_group_name_H-M   'P 1'
#
loop_
_entity.id
_entity.type
_entity.pdbx_description
1 polymer ?
#
loop_
_entity_poly.entity_id
_entity_poly.type
_entity_poly.pdbx_seq_one_letter_code
_entity_poly.pdbx_strand_id
1 'polypeptide(L)'
;MDSTTISADNGIIEYYCYKDNLNICGEYGGLYRWDEMMNYNGTEGSRGICPNGWHIPTNQEFYDLEIFLGGSSVAGGKLKETGTYHWNANNSGATNETGFTALPGGFLQSWGPTYDLLGIRATFWSSSPGTVGGYYFILAATI
;
A
#
# COMPACT_ATOMS: atom_id res chain seq x y z
N MET A 1 -14.90 6.52 -3.55
CA MET A 1 -15.81 7.10 -2.54
C MET A 1 -15.20 8.38 -1.98
N ASP A 2 -16.01 9.24 -1.34
CA ASP A 2 -15.48 10.36 -0.55
C ASP A 2 -14.93 9.83 0.78
N SER A 3 -13.75 10.33 1.16
CA SER A 3 -13.05 10.17 2.43
C SER A 3 -13.92 10.16 3.70
N THR A 4 -15.06 10.86 3.70
CA THR A 4 -15.97 10.96 4.86
C THR A 4 -16.87 9.73 5.05
N THR A 5 -17.00 8.88 4.03
CA THR A 5 -17.80 7.65 4.08
C THR A 5 -16.98 6.47 4.59
N ILE A 6 -17.62 5.49 5.23
CA ILE A 6 -16.97 4.25 5.69
C ILE A 6 -17.38 3.14 4.74
N SER A 7 -16.42 2.32 4.32
CA SER A 7 -16.68 1.13 3.49
C SER A 7 -17.64 0.16 4.20
N ALA A 8 -18.52 -0.48 3.43
CA ALA A 8 -19.53 -1.41 3.94
C ALA A 8 -19.39 -2.80 3.31
N ASP A 9 -19.66 -3.84 4.11
CA ASP A 9 -19.72 -5.23 3.62
C ASP A 9 -21.00 -5.44 2.78
N ASN A 10 -20.92 -5.08 1.51
CA ASN A 10 -22.04 -5.10 0.56
C ASN A 10 -21.69 -5.82 -0.76
N GLY A 11 -20.49 -6.40 -0.87
CA GLY A 11 -19.99 -7.09 -2.05
C GLY A 11 -19.56 -6.18 -3.21
N ILE A 12 -19.52 -4.87 -3.01
CA ILE A 12 -18.96 -3.89 -3.95
C ILE A 12 -17.60 -3.46 -3.42
N ILE A 13 -16.57 -3.53 -4.28
CA ILE A 13 -15.23 -3.10 -3.89
C ILE A 13 -15.18 -1.57 -3.77
N GLU A 14 -14.79 -1.09 -2.60
CA GLU A 14 -14.81 0.31 -2.23
C GLU A 14 -13.41 0.84 -1.94
N TYR A 15 -13.08 2.01 -2.50
CA TYR A 15 -11.79 2.65 -2.30
C TYR A 15 -11.91 4.17 -2.30
N TYR A 16 -10.88 4.81 -1.75
CA TYR A 16 -10.74 6.25 -1.65
C TYR A 16 -9.67 6.73 -2.61
N CYS A 17 -9.94 7.85 -3.26
CA CYS A 17 -8.92 8.56 -4.02
C CYS A 17 -8.18 9.49 -3.07
N TYR A 18 -6.88 9.71 -3.29
CA TYR A 18 -6.14 10.68 -2.49
C TYR A 18 -6.78 12.07 -2.62
N LYS A 19 -7.21 12.66 -1.50
CA LYS A 19 -7.99 13.93 -1.48
C LYS A 19 -9.21 13.92 -2.42
N ASP A 20 -9.86 12.77 -2.56
CA ASP A 20 -11.04 12.56 -3.40
C ASP A 20 -10.84 12.93 -4.89
N ASN A 21 -9.59 12.91 -5.36
CA ASN A 21 -9.24 13.28 -6.72
C ASN A 21 -9.02 12.03 -7.61
N LEU A 22 -9.93 11.83 -8.57
CA LEU A 22 -9.90 10.69 -9.50
C LEU A 22 -8.63 10.64 -10.36
N ASN A 23 -8.03 11.78 -10.69
CA ASN A 23 -6.79 11.79 -11.49
C ASN A 23 -5.63 11.20 -10.70
N ILE A 24 -5.52 11.55 -9.40
CA ILE A 24 -4.49 10.97 -8.53
C ILE A 24 -4.73 9.47 -8.36
N CYS A 25 -5.99 9.03 -8.25
CA CYS A 25 -6.29 7.60 -8.19
C CYS A 25 -5.96 6.85 -9.48
N GLY A 26 -6.14 7.48 -10.64
CA GLY A 26 -5.76 6.89 -11.93
C GLY A 26 -4.25 6.68 -12.08
N GLU A 27 -3.45 7.49 -11.40
CA GLU A 27 -1.99 7.45 -11.45
C GLU A 27 -1.37 6.62 -10.32
N TYR A 28 -1.85 6.77 -9.08
CA TYR A 28 -1.28 6.16 -7.88
C TYR A 28 -2.08 4.96 -7.33
N GLY A 29 -3.29 4.73 -7.86
CA GLY A 29 -4.20 3.70 -7.36
C GLY A 29 -5.14 4.17 -6.23
N GLY A 30 -6.06 3.28 -5.86
CA GLY A 30 -7.03 3.50 -4.79
C GLY A 30 -6.46 3.15 -3.41
N LEU A 31 -6.89 3.90 -2.39
CA LEU A 31 -6.59 3.64 -0.99
C LEU A 31 -7.75 2.86 -0.37
N TYR A 32 -7.46 1.72 0.25
CA TYR A 32 -8.46 0.85 0.85
C TYR A 32 -8.40 0.94 2.38
N ARG A 33 -9.53 0.74 3.06
CA ARG A 33 -9.52 0.38 4.48
C ARG A 33 -9.16 -1.10 4.61
N TRP A 34 -8.60 -1.48 5.76
CA TRP A 34 -8.15 -2.86 5.97
C TRP A 34 -9.29 -3.87 5.85
N ASP A 35 -10.45 -3.62 6.48
CA ASP A 35 -11.59 -4.52 6.42
C ASP A 35 -12.07 -4.76 4.98
N GLU A 36 -12.19 -3.68 4.21
CA GLU A 36 -12.59 -3.72 2.80
C GLU A 36 -11.57 -4.50 1.95
N MET A 37 -10.28 -4.20 2.11
CA MET A 37 -9.22 -4.94 1.41
C MET A 37 -9.26 -6.43 1.77
N MET A 38 -9.42 -6.76 3.05
CA MET A 38 -9.57 -8.14 3.50
C MET A 38 -10.89 -8.78 3.09
N ASN A 39 -11.78 -8.05 2.41
CA ASN A 39 -13.14 -8.48 2.09
C ASN A 39 -13.85 -9.00 3.34
N TYR A 40 -13.71 -8.23 4.42
CA TYR A 40 -14.23 -8.47 5.77
C TYR A 40 -13.85 -9.84 6.36
N ASN A 41 -12.76 -10.44 5.87
CA ASN A 41 -12.23 -11.71 6.35
C ASN A 41 -10.98 -11.49 7.22
N GLY A 42 -11.07 -11.77 8.51
CA GLY A 42 -9.95 -11.63 9.45
C GLY A 42 -8.84 -12.69 9.34
N THR A 43 -8.88 -13.57 8.34
CA THR A 43 -7.89 -14.66 8.19
C THR A 43 -6.63 -14.15 7.48
N GLU A 44 -5.48 -14.28 8.15
CA GLU A 44 -4.16 -14.02 7.56
C GLU A 44 -3.95 -14.84 6.28
N GLY A 45 -3.27 -14.25 5.30
CA GLY A 45 -3.01 -14.89 4.01
C GLY A 45 -4.25 -15.15 3.17
N SER A 46 -5.40 -14.57 3.52
CA SER A 46 -6.61 -14.71 2.71
C SER A 46 -6.53 -13.90 1.42
N ARG A 47 -7.36 -14.29 0.44
CA ARG A 47 -7.45 -13.60 -0.86
C ARG A 47 -7.83 -12.13 -0.72
N GLY A 48 -8.71 -11.81 0.23
CA GLY A 48 -9.42 -10.53 0.28
C GLY A 48 -10.02 -10.16 -1.09
N ILE A 49 -9.77 -8.92 -1.51
CA ILE A 49 -10.20 -8.38 -2.82
C ILE A 49 -9.26 -8.71 -3.99
N CYS A 50 -8.17 -9.46 -3.76
CA CYS A 50 -7.23 -9.79 -4.83
C CYS A 50 -7.85 -10.75 -5.88
N PRO A 51 -7.34 -10.76 -7.12
CA PRO A 51 -7.77 -11.72 -8.14
C PRO A 51 -7.57 -13.18 -7.74
N ASN A 52 -8.24 -14.10 -8.44
CA ASN A 52 -8.05 -15.53 -8.20
C ASN A 52 -6.58 -15.96 -8.40
N GLY A 53 -6.07 -16.76 -7.45
CA GLY A 53 -4.68 -17.20 -7.42
C GLY A 53 -3.73 -16.24 -6.68
N TRP A 54 -4.23 -15.11 -6.19
CA TRP A 54 -3.49 -14.15 -5.38
C TRP A 54 -4.02 -14.09 -3.95
N HIS A 55 -3.21 -13.58 -3.03
CA HIS A 55 -3.62 -13.26 -1.68
C HIS A 55 -2.92 -12.01 -1.16
N ILE A 56 -3.45 -11.47 -0.06
CA ILE A 56 -2.88 -10.30 0.59
C ILE A 56 -1.72 -10.76 1.46
N PRO A 57 -0.49 -10.24 1.25
CA PRO A 57 0.68 -10.71 1.96
C PRO A 57 0.53 -10.58 3.47
N THR A 58 1.05 -11.56 4.20
CA THR A 58 1.22 -11.51 5.65
C THR A 58 2.46 -10.69 6.03
N ASN A 59 2.60 -10.34 7.31
CA ASN A 59 3.83 -9.70 7.79
C ASN A 59 5.07 -10.58 7.56
N GLN A 60 4.92 -11.90 7.69
CA GLN A 60 6.01 -12.85 7.46
C GLN A 60 6.43 -12.87 5.98
N GLU A 61 5.48 -12.81 5.05
CA GLU A 61 5.80 -12.78 3.61
C GLU A 61 6.48 -11.47 3.20
N PHE A 62 6.10 -10.34 3.78
CA PHE A 62 6.85 -9.08 3.59
C PHE A 62 8.27 -9.20 4.13
N TYR A 63 8.45 -9.81 5.31
CA TYR A 63 9.78 -10.03 5.88
C TYR A 63 10.64 -10.96 5.02
N ASP A 64 10.06 -12.06 4.52
CA ASP A 64 10.76 -12.99 3.62
C ASP A 64 11.15 -12.31 2.30
N LEU A 65 10.28 -11.44 1.76
CA LEU A 65 10.58 -10.59 0.60
C LEU A 65 11.76 -9.66 0.89
N GLU A 66 11.79 -8.99 2.05
CA GLU A 66 12.90 -8.14 2.44
C GLU A 66 14.22 -8.92 2.51
N ILE A 67 14.22 -10.10 3.14
CA ILE A 67 15.41 -10.99 3.20
C ILE A 67 15.86 -11.35 1.79
N PHE A 68 14.94 -11.82 0.95
CA PHE A 68 15.22 -12.22 -0.42
C PHE A 68 15.88 -11.10 -1.23
N LEU A 69 15.48 -9.84 -0.98
CA LEU A 69 16.02 -8.67 -1.66
C LEU A 69 17.35 -8.17 -1.09
N GLY A 70 17.87 -8.79 -0.02
CA GLY A 70 19.15 -8.43 0.60
C GLY A 70 19.02 -7.64 1.89
N GLY A 71 17.83 -7.62 2.51
CA GLY A 71 17.53 -6.97 3.78
C GLY A 71 16.77 -5.66 3.65
N SER A 72 16.12 -5.24 4.73
CA SER A 72 15.23 -4.06 4.79
C SER A 72 15.92 -2.73 4.41
N SER A 73 17.25 -2.62 4.55
CA SER A 73 18.01 -1.43 4.17
C SER A 73 18.12 -1.20 2.66
N VAL A 74 17.96 -2.26 1.85
CA VAL A 74 18.11 -2.21 0.38
C VAL A 74 16.84 -2.63 -0.35
N ALA A 75 15.99 -3.46 0.27
CA ALA A 75 14.77 -3.99 -0.33
C ALA A 75 13.86 -2.89 -0.88
N GLY A 76 13.72 -1.79 -0.14
CA GLY A 76 12.89 -0.68 -0.58
C GLY A 76 13.36 -0.04 -1.89
N GLY A 77 14.67 0.15 -2.09
CA GLY A 77 15.20 0.68 -3.36
C GLY A 77 14.89 -0.24 -4.55
N LYS A 78 14.94 -1.55 -4.33
CA LYS A 78 14.71 -2.57 -5.37
C LYS A 78 13.25 -2.70 -5.82
N LEU A 79 12.32 -2.26 -4.97
CA LEU A 79 10.88 -2.33 -5.20
C LEU A 79 10.30 -1.04 -5.81
N LYS A 80 10.91 0.12 -5.53
CA LYS A 80 10.39 1.42 -5.98
C LYS A 80 10.58 1.65 -7.47
N GLU A 81 9.66 2.43 -8.05
CA GLU A 81 9.89 3.13 -9.32
C GLU A 81 11.23 3.89 -9.29
N THR A 82 11.95 3.86 -10.42
CA THR A 82 13.21 4.60 -10.60
C THR A 82 12.96 6.09 -10.90
N GLY A 83 13.94 6.93 -10.56
CA GLY A 83 13.85 8.37 -10.82
C GLY A 83 12.87 9.08 -9.86
N THR A 84 12.41 10.26 -10.27
CA THR A 84 11.63 11.17 -9.42
C THR A 84 10.39 11.70 -10.15
N TYR A 85 9.80 10.88 -11.03
CA TYR A 85 8.59 11.28 -11.75
C TYR A 85 7.42 11.35 -10.76
N HIS A 86 7.20 10.28 -9.98
CA HIS A 86 6.22 10.28 -8.89
C HIS A 86 6.86 10.48 -7.51
N TRP A 87 8.06 9.93 -7.30
CA TRP A 87 8.79 10.16 -6.05
C TRP A 87 9.35 11.58 -6.00
N ASN A 88 9.19 12.25 -4.86
CA ASN A 88 9.84 13.53 -4.61
C ASN A 88 11.37 13.39 -4.74
N ALA A 89 12.09 14.53 -4.83
CA ALA A 89 13.50 14.63 -5.25
C ALA A 89 14.55 13.75 -4.51
N ASN A 90 14.15 12.97 -3.50
CA ASN A 90 15.00 12.08 -2.71
C ASN A 90 14.61 10.61 -2.90
N ASN A 91 14.75 10.08 -4.12
CA ASN A 91 14.55 8.65 -4.43
C ASN A 91 15.88 7.92 -4.68
N SER A 92 16.89 8.24 -3.88
CA SER A 92 18.22 7.63 -3.99
C SER A 92 18.16 6.12 -3.72
N GLY A 93 18.90 5.35 -4.52
CA GLY A 93 18.95 3.89 -4.40
C GLY A 93 17.76 3.13 -5.01
N ALA A 94 16.79 3.82 -5.62
CA ALA A 94 15.71 3.16 -6.34
C ALA A 94 16.22 2.54 -7.65
N THR A 95 16.13 1.21 -7.77
CA THR A 95 16.58 0.45 -8.95
C THR A 95 15.45 -0.22 -9.71
N ASN A 96 14.30 -0.44 -9.06
CA ASN A 96 13.19 -1.23 -9.60
C ASN A 96 13.60 -2.60 -10.18
N GLU A 97 14.67 -3.22 -9.68
CA GLU A 97 15.21 -4.45 -10.27
C GLU A 97 14.24 -5.63 -10.18
N THR A 98 13.24 -5.55 -9.31
CA THR A 98 12.17 -6.54 -9.16
C THR A 98 11.06 -6.39 -10.21
N GLY A 99 10.95 -5.23 -10.86
CA GLY A 99 9.82 -4.87 -11.72
C GLY A 99 8.54 -4.50 -10.97
N PHE A 100 8.53 -4.50 -9.63
CA PHE A 100 7.34 -4.18 -8.83
C PHE A 100 6.82 -2.75 -9.05
N THR A 101 7.74 -1.79 -9.26
CA THR A 101 7.43 -0.40 -9.60
C THR A 101 6.52 0.29 -8.57
N ALA A 102 6.88 0.23 -7.28
CA ALA A 102 6.08 0.88 -6.25
C ALA A 102 6.01 2.40 -6.46
N LEU A 103 4.78 2.92 -6.47
CA LEU A 103 4.48 4.34 -6.55
C LEU A 103 4.16 4.93 -5.17
N PRO A 104 4.55 6.18 -4.89
CA PRO A 104 4.37 6.80 -3.59
C PRO A 104 2.97 7.40 -3.43
N GLY A 105 1.94 6.54 -3.43
CA GLY A 105 0.52 6.93 -3.34
C GLY A 105 0.10 7.52 -1.98
N GLY A 106 1.00 7.56 -1.01
CA GLY A 106 0.69 7.99 0.35
C GLY A 106 -0.21 6.99 1.07
N PHE A 107 -0.98 7.48 2.04
CA PHE A 107 -1.95 6.65 2.76
C PHE A 107 -3.13 7.49 3.25
N LEU A 108 -4.22 6.78 3.59
CA LEU A 108 -5.38 7.32 4.29
C LEU A 108 -5.30 6.88 5.76
N GLN A 109 -5.45 7.81 6.69
CA GLN A 109 -5.47 7.50 8.11
C GLN A 109 -6.75 6.75 8.52
N SER A 110 -6.63 5.84 9.49
CA SER A 110 -7.76 5.02 9.98
C SER A 110 -8.79 5.79 10.81
N TRP A 111 -8.42 6.93 11.40
CA TRP A 111 -9.25 7.68 12.36
C TRP A 111 -9.93 8.92 11.78
N GLY A 112 -9.80 9.16 10.47
CA GLY A 112 -10.41 10.31 9.81
C GLY A 112 -9.97 10.45 8.35
N PRO A 113 -10.56 11.39 7.59
CA PRO A 113 -10.32 11.60 6.15
C PRO A 113 -8.95 12.28 5.87
N THR A 114 -7.92 11.96 6.65
CA THR A 114 -6.61 12.59 6.52
C THR A 114 -5.73 11.79 5.59
N TYR A 115 -5.35 12.42 4.49
CA TYR A 115 -4.40 11.91 3.50
C TYR A 115 -3.01 12.49 3.75
N ASP A 116 -1.98 11.65 3.66
CA ASP A 116 -0.61 12.11 3.88
C ASP A 116 0.43 11.37 3.03
N LEU A 117 1.59 11.99 2.88
CA LEU A 117 2.83 11.44 2.31
C LEU A 117 2.77 11.00 0.83
N LEU A 118 1.84 11.55 0.04
CA LEU A 118 1.90 11.45 -1.44
C LEU A 118 3.26 11.95 -1.95
N GLY A 119 3.88 11.22 -2.87
CA GLY A 119 5.22 11.51 -3.38
C GLY A 119 6.36 11.10 -2.45
N ILE A 120 6.06 10.67 -1.22
CA ILE A 120 7.06 10.38 -0.18
C ILE A 120 7.02 8.92 0.28
N ARG A 121 5.83 8.30 0.36
CA ARG A 121 5.66 6.92 0.81
C ARG A 121 4.73 6.12 -0.09
N ALA A 122 5.08 4.85 -0.29
CA ALA A 122 4.18 3.81 -0.76
C ALA A 122 3.84 2.91 0.43
N THR A 123 2.55 2.66 0.64
CA THR A 123 2.04 1.88 1.76
C THR A 123 1.20 0.73 1.24
N PHE A 124 1.54 -0.49 1.66
CA PHE A 124 0.84 -1.70 1.25
C PHE A 124 0.32 -2.41 2.49
N TRP A 125 -0.96 -2.75 2.50
CA TRP A 125 -1.55 -3.49 3.62
C TRP A 125 -0.97 -4.89 3.76
N SER A 126 -0.94 -5.36 5.01
CA SER A 126 -0.72 -6.74 5.39
C SER A 126 -2.04 -7.39 5.81
N SER A 127 -2.21 -8.68 5.53
CA SER A 127 -3.33 -9.48 6.04
C SER A 127 -3.19 -9.86 7.51
N SER A 128 -2.01 -9.63 8.10
CA SER A 128 -1.79 -9.84 9.53
C SER A 128 -2.62 -8.86 10.38
N PRO A 129 -3.49 -9.34 11.29
CA PRO A 129 -4.31 -8.46 12.10
C PRO A 129 -3.43 -7.64 13.05
N GLY A 130 -3.64 -6.32 13.03
CA GLY A 130 -3.06 -5.41 14.01
C GLY A 130 -3.94 -5.28 15.24
N THR A 131 -3.35 -5.04 16.41
CA THR A 131 -4.10 -4.77 17.65
C THR A 131 -4.87 -3.45 17.58
N VAL A 132 -4.43 -2.50 16.73
CA VAL A 132 -5.09 -1.23 16.45
C VAL A 132 -4.74 -0.77 15.02
N GLY A 133 -5.62 -1.03 14.04
CA GLY A 133 -5.35 -0.72 12.63
C GLY A 133 -4.43 -1.75 11.96
N GLY A 134 -4.73 -2.12 10.72
CA GLY A 134 -3.96 -3.13 9.99
C GLY A 134 -2.47 -2.80 9.95
N TYR A 135 -1.62 -3.83 10.01
CA TYR A 135 -0.19 -3.65 9.72
C TYR A 135 0.01 -3.35 8.23
N TYR A 136 1.04 -2.58 7.90
CA TYR A 136 1.34 -2.21 6.53
C TYR A 136 2.85 -2.18 6.28
N PHE A 137 3.25 -2.63 5.09
CA PHE A 137 4.60 -2.51 4.55
C PHE A 137 4.80 -1.11 3.97
N ILE A 138 5.91 -0.47 4.33
CA ILE A 138 6.19 0.93 3.99
C ILE A 138 7.46 1.02 3.16
N LEU A 139 7.35 1.65 2.00
CA LEU A 139 8.48 2.14 1.24
C LEU A 139 8.51 3.67 1.33
N ALA A 140 9.59 4.25 1.85
CA ALA A 140 9.72 5.70 1.99
C ALA A 140 10.94 6.21 1.23
N ALA A 141 10.82 7.39 0.62
CA ALA A 141 11.95 8.15 0.08
C ALA A 141 13.10 8.19 1.12
N THR A 142 14.28 7.71 0.73
CA THR A 142 15.47 7.70 1.58
C THR A 142 16.31 8.93 1.28
N ILE A 143 16.81 9.59 2.33
CA ILE A 143 17.74 10.73 2.25
C ILE A 143 19.13 10.21 1.85
#